data_AF-A0A1E8YY13-F1
#
_entry.id   AF-A0A1E8YY13-F1
#
_cell.length_a   1.000
_cell.length_b   1.000
_cell.length_c   1.000
_cell.angle_alpha   90.00
_cell.angle_beta   90.00
_cell.angle_gamma   90.00
#
_symmetry.space_group_name_H-M   'P 1'
#
loop_
_entity.id
_entity.type
_entity.pdbx_description
1 polymer ?
#
loop_
_entity_poly.entity_id
_entity_poly.type
_entity_poly.pdbx_seq_one_letter_code
_entity_poly.pdbx_strand_id
1 'polypeptide(L)'
;MFKNILRVTISNIINFGATFLVGFILPLVLSVEGYGYFREYSLYLSFVFLFNFGFNDGIYIKYGGKELENIDKLKVRQEHSFILLFQIFVFLVLLILSTFLQNSVLFMFSFVVYFLSVVNYHNNFFQAIGNFKVFSDSNIWRSLFYIIFLLLGIFVFKTKNYQVYIWINVLSYLAHLVFYEYYFRKSVGKNTLRFDKEILQLFKLGIFILIANMSMTFVGNIGAWVVNYGFDIKTFAQYSFQSSILNIIILVANAVGMVFYNVLAKSREDYEKIRLLKIASMILAMILSIGIFFLKPIISIFFVDYRESIQILTMTFLALPYIIVSKILISNLYKTLRSERKYFIDALFFAILSFIFTAVIFLIFKNIYFIALSTTICYLIWYLYSVLIEFKELKPDLKEIVLITSHFVVFGLLNLINNWVGLIFYMFYLLIIIFMYKDDIFKFIKLSK
;
A
#
# COMPACT_ATOMS: atom_id res chain seq x y z
N MET A 1 -13.43 22.38 -7.66
CA MET A 1 -12.37 21.77 -6.82
C MET A 1 -12.94 20.93 -5.66
N PHE A 2 -13.66 21.51 -4.69
CA PHE A 2 -14.19 20.77 -3.52
C PHE A 2 -15.06 19.55 -3.88
N LYS A 3 -15.96 19.68 -4.87
CA LYS A 3 -16.78 18.58 -5.38
C LYS A 3 -15.96 17.41 -5.94
N ASN A 4 -14.81 17.69 -6.57
CA ASN A 4 -13.93 16.66 -7.12
C ASN A 4 -13.15 15.96 -5.99
N ILE A 5 -12.65 16.74 -5.02
CA ILE A 5 -11.99 16.19 -3.82
C ILE A 5 -12.94 15.25 -3.08
N LEU A 6 -14.16 15.72 -2.77
CA LEU A 6 -15.16 14.93 -2.05
C LEU A 6 -15.48 13.61 -2.77
N ARG A 7 -15.62 13.64 -4.11
CA ARG A 7 -15.87 12.43 -4.91
C ARG A 7 -14.72 11.43 -4.86
N VAL A 8 -13.49 11.91 -5.01
CA VAL A 8 -12.30 11.05 -4.91
C VAL A 8 -12.20 10.44 -3.51
N THR A 9 -12.47 11.24 -2.46
CA THR A 9 -12.50 10.75 -1.07
C THR A 9 -13.56 9.66 -0.88
N ILE A 10 -14.80 9.87 -1.34
CA ILE A 10 -15.87 8.86 -1.25
C ILE A 10 -15.49 7.58 -2.00
N SER A 11 -14.94 7.69 -3.21
CA SER A 11 -14.44 6.55 -3.98
C SER A 11 -13.39 5.74 -3.20
N ASN A 12 -12.46 6.42 -2.52
CA ASN A 12 -11.43 5.76 -1.71
C ASN A 12 -12.02 5.07 -0.46
N ILE A 13 -13.03 5.67 0.18
CA ILE A 13 -13.74 5.07 1.32
C ILE A 13 -14.49 3.80 0.90
N ILE A 14 -15.16 3.81 -0.27
CA ILE A 14 -15.84 2.62 -0.77
C ILE A 14 -14.83 1.52 -1.15
N ASN A 15 -13.72 1.88 -1.79
CA ASN A 15 -12.61 0.95 -2.05
C ASN A 15 -12.06 0.32 -0.76
N PHE A 16 -12.01 1.07 0.34
CA PHE A 16 -11.61 0.53 1.64
C PHE A 16 -12.55 -0.59 2.14
N GLY A 17 -13.86 -0.47 1.91
CA GLY A 17 -14.82 -1.51 2.25
C GLY A 17 -14.43 -2.87 1.66
N ALA A 18 -14.00 -2.89 0.39
CA ALA A 18 -13.50 -4.11 -0.25
C ALA A 18 -12.25 -4.68 0.44
N THR A 19 -11.27 -3.83 0.76
CA THR A 19 -10.03 -4.24 1.46
C THR A 19 -10.33 -4.81 2.85
N PHE A 20 -11.28 -4.21 3.57
CA PHE A 20 -11.72 -4.70 4.87
C PHE A 20 -12.37 -6.09 4.76
N LEU A 21 -13.29 -6.28 3.81
CA LEU A 21 -13.93 -7.58 3.58
C LEU A 21 -12.90 -8.67 3.26
N VAL A 22 -11.95 -8.37 2.38
CA VAL A 22 -10.87 -9.30 2.01
C VAL A 22 -9.92 -9.59 3.18
N GLY A 23 -9.59 -8.58 3.98
CA GLY A 23 -8.61 -8.73 5.07
C GLY A 23 -9.15 -9.40 6.32
N PHE A 24 -10.45 -9.25 6.61
CA PHE A 24 -11.05 -9.68 7.88
C PHE A 24 -12.20 -10.67 7.74
N ILE A 25 -13.00 -10.59 6.68
CA ILE A 25 -14.13 -11.52 6.51
C ILE A 25 -13.69 -12.75 5.74
N LEU A 26 -12.92 -12.59 4.67
CA LEU A 26 -12.48 -13.72 3.85
C LEU A 26 -11.65 -14.79 4.59
N PRO A 27 -10.74 -14.47 5.54
CA PRO A 27 -10.05 -15.47 6.34
C PRO A 27 -10.97 -16.30 7.25
N LEU A 28 -12.17 -15.79 7.60
CA LEU A 28 -13.15 -16.53 8.39
C LEU A 28 -13.93 -17.56 7.56
N VAL A 29 -13.91 -17.42 6.23
CA VAL A 29 -14.73 -18.20 5.31
C VAL A 29 -13.90 -19.27 4.59
N LEU A 30 -12.69 -18.90 4.17
CA LEU A 30 -11.76 -19.79 3.49
C LEU A 30 -10.97 -20.64 4.50
N SER A 31 -10.46 -21.78 4.04
CA SER A 31 -9.38 -22.46 4.76
C SER A 31 -8.13 -21.59 4.77
N VAL A 32 -7.23 -21.79 5.75
CA VAL A 32 -5.94 -21.07 5.83
C VAL A 32 -5.18 -21.14 4.51
N GLU A 33 -5.18 -22.31 3.88
CA GLU A 33 -4.54 -22.56 2.59
C GLU A 33 -5.20 -21.77 1.45
N GLY A 34 -6.53 -21.80 1.37
CA GLY A 34 -7.29 -21.04 0.36
C GLY A 34 -7.12 -19.54 0.52
N TYR A 35 -7.12 -19.04 1.75
CA TYR A 35 -6.79 -17.64 2.03
C TYR A 35 -5.34 -17.33 1.64
N GLY A 36 -4.39 -18.23 1.91
CA GLY A 36 -3.01 -18.10 1.47
C GLY A 36 -2.88 -17.90 -0.04
N TYR A 37 -3.53 -18.73 -0.86
CA TYR A 37 -3.56 -18.58 -2.32
C TYR A 37 -4.22 -17.27 -2.78
N PHE A 38 -5.30 -16.85 -2.12
CA PHE A 38 -5.91 -15.54 -2.40
C PHE A 38 -4.95 -14.38 -2.06
N ARG A 39 -4.16 -14.52 -0.99
CA ARG A 39 -3.16 -13.54 -0.59
C ARG A 39 -1.95 -13.54 -1.51
N GLU A 40 -1.59 -14.67 -2.08
CA GLU A 40 -0.51 -14.80 -3.08
C GLU A 40 -0.93 -14.04 -4.34
N TYR A 41 -2.15 -14.28 -4.82
CA TYR A 41 -2.77 -13.49 -5.87
C TYR A 41 -2.77 -11.99 -5.57
N SER A 42 -3.15 -11.61 -4.34
CA SER A 42 -3.18 -10.20 -3.91
C SER A 42 -1.78 -9.58 -3.85
N LEU A 43 -0.76 -10.36 -3.50
CA LEU A 43 0.63 -9.93 -3.53
C LEU A 43 1.06 -9.66 -4.98
N TYR A 44 0.74 -10.56 -5.91
CA TYR A 44 1.04 -10.37 -7.34
C TYR A 44 0.32 -9.15 -7.92
N LEU A 45 -0.92 -8.88 -7.52
CA LEU A 45 -1.66 -7.69 -7.92
C LEU A 45 -0.93 -6.38 -7.62
N SER A 46 -0.17 -6.31 -6.53
CA SER A 46 0.57 -5.09 -6.15
C SER A 46 1.70 -4.73 -7.12
N PHE A 47 2.03 -5.61 -8.07
CA PHE A 47 3.09 -5.43 -9.07
C PHE A 47 2.59 -5.40 -10.51
N VAL A 48 1.27 -5.45 -10.75
CA VAL A 48 0.69 -5.42 -12.11
C VAL A 48 1.14 -4.19 -12.90
N PHE A 49 1.32 -3.06 -12.23
CA PHE A 49 1.75 -1.81 -12.85
C PHE A 49 3.11 -1.93 -13.59
N LEU A 50 3.96 -2.90 -13.25
CA LEU A 50 5.24 -3.11 -13.94
C LEU A 50 5.06 -3.63 -15.37
N PHE A 51 3.99 -4.36 -15.63
CA PHE A 51 3.74 -4.97 -16.93
C PHE A 51 3.37 -3.97 -18.03
N ASN A 52 3.15 -2.70 -17.69
CA ASN A 52 3.00 -1.62 -18.68
C ASN A 52 4.32 -0.88 -18.97
N PHE A 53 5.41 -1.18 -18.24
CA PHE A 53 6.75 -0.59 -18.40
C PHE A 53 6.78 0.95 -18.42
N GLY A 54 5.85 1.58 -17.70
CA GLY A 54 5.76 3.03 -17.57
C GLY A 54 4.96 3.69 -18.67
N PHE A 55 4.38 2.93 -19.61
CA PHE A 55 3.53 3.50 -20.66
C PHE A 55 2.38 4.32 -20.08
N ASN A 56 1.68 3.78 -19.08
CA ASN A 56 0.54 4.44 -18.45
C ASN A 56 0.96 5.73 -17.73
N ASP A 57 2.11 5.74 -17.05
CA ASP A 57 2.64 6.94 -16.40
C ASP A 57 3.06 7.99 -17.45
N GLY A 58 3.59 7.56 -18.60
CA GLY A 58 3.88 8.45 -19.73
C GLY A 58 2.64 9.16 -20.27
N ILE A 59 1.49 8.46 -20.32
CA ILE A 59 0.19 9.03 -20.70
C ILE A 59 -0.24 10.11 -19.71
N TYR A 60 -0.09 9.84 -18.40
CA TYR A 60 -0.41 10.82 -17.36
C TYR A 60 0.38 12.13 -17.55
N ILE A 61 1.69 12.02 -17.83
CA ILE A 61 2.55 13.18 -18.07
C ILE A 61 2.19 13.90 -19.38
N LYS A 62 2.03 13.17 -20.49
CA LYS A 62 1.79 13.74 -21.84
C LYS A 62 0.52 14.59 -21.89
N TYR A 63 -0.52 14.18 -21.16
CA TYR A 63 -1.83 14.84 -21.17
C TYR A 63 -2.11 15.67 -19.91
N GLY A 64 -1.20 15.68 -18.94
CA GLY A 64 -1.38 16.40 -17.68
C GLY A 64 -1.72 17.87 -17.90
N GLY A 65 -2.88 18.30 -17.39
CA GLY A 65 -3.35 19.67 -17.46
C GLY A 65 -3.92 20.11 -18.82
N LYS A 66 -4.04 19.20 -19.80
CA LYS A 66 -4.66 19.50 -21.09
C LYS A 66 -6.17 19.28 -21.05
N GLU A 67 -6.92 20.16 -21.70
CA GLU A 67 -8.35 20.00 -21.93
C GLU A 67 -8.62 19.03 -23.09
N LEU A 68 -9.73 18.29 -23.01
CA LEU A 68 -10.06 17.26 -23.99
C LEU A 68 -10.27 17.83 -25.40
N GLU A 69 -10.77 19.06 -25.51
CA GLU A 69 -10.95 19.76 -26.79
C GLU A 69 -9.62 20.05 -27.49
N ASN A 70 -8.55 20.26 -26.72
CA ASN A 70 -7.24 20.67 -27.22
C ASN A 70 -6.31 19.48 -27.54
N ILE A 71 -6.81 18.25 -27.39
CA ILE A 71 -6.05 17.02 -27.59
C ILE A 71 -6.37 16.42 -28.96
N ASP A 72 -5.32 16.02 -29.67
CA ASP A 72 -5.45 15.19 -30.86
C ASP A 72 -6.02 13.80 -30.51
N LYS A 73 -7.33 13.65 -30.77
CA LYS A 73 -8.07 12.41 -30.54
C LYS A 73 -7.58 11.25 -31.40
N LEU A 74 -6.93 11.50 -32.54
CA LEU A 74 -6.31 10.44 -33.32
C LEU A 74 -5.15 9.82 -32.53
N LYS A 75 -4.24 10.64 -32.00
CA LYS A 75 -3.10 10.18 -31.20
C LYS A 75 -3.54 9.38 -29.97
N VAL A 76 -4.52 9.89 -29.21
CA VAL A 76 -5.06 9.18 -28.04
C VAL A 76 -5.60 7.80 -28.42
N ARG A 77 -6.30 7.68 -29.56
CA ARG A 77 -6.81 6.39 -30.04
C ARG A 77 -5.72 5.42 -30.47
N GLN A 78 -4.64 5.92 -31.06
CA GLN A 78 -3.48 5.10 -31.46
C GLN A 78 -2.77 4.55 -30.22
N GLU A 79 -2.56 5.40 -29.21
CA GLU A 79 -1.97 5.02 -27.91
C GLU A 79 -2.85 4.02 -27.15
N HIS A 80 -4.17 4.24 -27.15
CA HIS A 80 -5.12 3.32 -26.55
C HIS A 80 -5.13 1.95 -27.26
N SER A 81 -5.10 1.96 -28.59
CA SER A 81 -5.05 0.72 -29.37
C SER A 81 -3.72 -0.02 -29.16
N PHE A 82 -2.63 0.71 -28.98
CA PHE A 82 -1.33 0.15 -28.64
C PHE A 82 -1.34 -0.52 -27.27
N ILE A 83 -1.84 0.13 -26.22
CA ILE A 83 -1.87 -0.49 -24.88
C ILE A 83 -2.74 -1.75 -24.84
N LEU A 84 -3.85 -1.78 -25.59
CA LEU A 84 -4.68 -2.98 -25.72
C LEU A 84 -3.89 -4.15 -26.31
N LEU A 85 -3.19 -3.94 -27.43
CA LEU A 85 -2.39 -5.00 -28.07
C LEU A 85 -1.17 -5.38 -27.23
N PHE A 86 -0.50 -4.39 -26.64
CA PHE A 86 0.66 -4.62 -25.78
C PHE A 86 0.30 -5.48 -24.57
N GLN A 87 -0.84 -5.19 -23.92
CA GLN A 87 -1.28 -5.98 -22.78
C GLN A 87 -1.84 -7.35 -23.18
N ILE A 88 -2.37 -7.53 -24.39
CA ILE A 88 -2.68 -8.87 -24.94
C ILE A 88 -1.40 -9.69 -25.06
N PHE A 89 -0.32 -9.10 -25.58
CA PHE A 89 0.97 -9.79 -25.66
C PHE A 89 1.48 -10.23 -24.28
N VAL A 90 1.46 -9.32 -23.29
CA VAL A 90 1.85 -9.65 -21.92
C VAL A 90 0.95 -10.75 -21.32
N PHE A 91 -0.37 -10.66 -21.53
CA PHE A 91 -1.31 -11.69 -21.10
C PHE A 91 -0.94 -13.06 -21.67
N LEU A 92 -0.67 -13.17 -22.97
CA LEU A 92 -0.31 -14.43 -23.61
C LEU A 92 0.99 -15.00 -23.05
N VAL A 93 2.00 -14.17 -22.84
CA VAL A 93 3.27 -14.59 -22.22
C VAL A 93 3.02 -15.16 -20.81
N LEU A 94 2.27 -14.44 -19.97
CA LEU A 94 1.95 -14.90 -18.63
C LEU A 94 1.07 -16.15 -18.62
N LEU A 95 0.13 -16.26 -19.55
CA LEU A 95 -0.75 -17.42 -19.70
C LEU A 95 0.07 -18.68 -20.05
N ILE A 96 0.98 -18.57 -21.02
CA ILE A 96 1.88 -19.67 -21.41
C ILE A 96 2.77 -20.07 -20.22
N LEU A 97 3.40 -19.10 -19.56
CA LEU A 97 4.24 -19.35 -18.38
C LEU A 97 3.46 -20.02 -17.25
N SER A 98 2.25 -19.54 -16.95
CA SER A 98 1.41 -20.11 -15.89
C SER A 98 0.98 -21.55 -16.18
N THR A 99 0.72 -21.87 -17.45
CA THR A 99 0.35 -23.22 -17.90
C THR A 99 1.55 -24.16 -17.81
N PHE A 100 2.73 -23.69 -18.22
CA PHE A 100 3.98 -24.46 -18.10
C PHE A 100 4.33 -24.77 -16.64
N LEU A 101 4.14 -23.78 -15.74
CA LEU A 101 4.38 -23.93 -14.31
C LEU A 101 3.25 -24.66 -13.56
N GLN A 102 2.14 -24.97 -14.23
CA GLN A 102 0.93 -25.56 -13.63
C GLN A 102 0.41 -24.80 -12.39
N ASN A 103 0.59 -23.47 -12.38
CA ASN A 103 0.22 -22.63 -11.24
C ASN A 103 -1.12 -21.93 -11.50
N SER A 104 -2.16 -22.37 -10.81
CA SER A 104 -3.53 -21.84 -10.96
C SER A 104 -3.67 -20.37 -10.54
N VAL A 105 -2.89 -19.91 -9.56
CA VAL A 105 -2.87 -18.50 -9.12
C VAL A 105 -2.28 -17.62 -10.22
N LEU A 106 -1.14 -18.03 -10.79
CA LEU A 106 -0.52 -17.33 -11.93
C LEU A 106 -1.42 -17.34 -13.17
N PHE A 107 -2.17 -18.41 -13.38
CA PHE A 107 -3.13 -18.50 -14.47
C PHE A 107 -4.20 -17.41 -14.35
N MET A 108 -4.85 -17.29 -13.19
CA MET A 108 -5.87 -16.24 -12.97
C MET A 108 -5.25 -14.84 -12.95
N PHE A 109 -4.01 -14.72 -12.45
CA PHE A 109 -3.25 -13.48 -12.49
C PHE A 109 -3.00 -12.98 -13.92
N SER A 110 -2.77 -13.88 -14.89
CA SER A 110 -2.57 -13.47 -16.29
C SER A 110 -3.77 -12.65 -16.81
N PHE A 111 -5.00 -13.08 -16.51
CA PHE A 111 -6.22 -12.38 -16.93
C PHE A 111 -6.35 -11.00 -16.30
N VAL A 112 -6.10 -10.89 -14.99
CA VAL A 112 -6.25 -9.60 -14.32
C VAL A 112 -5.19 -8.60 -14.77
N VAL A 113 -3.97 -9.04 -15.10
CA VAL A 113 -2.92 -8.16 -15.63
C VAL A 113 -3.41 -7.40 -16.86
N TYR A 114 -4.08 -8.09 -17.78
CA TYR A 114 -4.67 -7.45 -18.95
C TYR A 114 -5.68 -6.37 -18.56
N PHE A 115 -6.73 -6.74 -17.81
CA PHE A 115 -7.82 -5.82 -17.49
C PHE A 115 -7.34 -4.64 -16.64
N LEU A 116 -6.55 -4.90 -15.61
CA LEU A 116 -6.04 -3.89 -14.68
C LEU A 116 -5.06 -2.93 -15.38
N SER A 117 -4.15 -3.41 -16.22
CA SER A 117 -3.23 -2.52 -16.94
C SER A 117 -3.96 -1.55 -17.88
N VAL A 118 -5.02 -2.01 -18.57
CA VAL A 118 -5.82 -1.14 -19.46
C VAL A 118 -6.71 -0.20 -18.65
N VAL A 119 -7.30 -0.67 -17.55
CA VAL A 119 -7.99 0.20 -16.56
C VAL A 119 -7.06 1.30 -16.06
N ASN A 120 -5.80 0.98 -15.78
CA ASN A 120 -4.82 1.95 -15.31
C ASN A 120 -4.45 2.98 -16.38
N TYR A 121 -4.42 2.61 -17.66
CA TYR A 121 -4.31 3.57 -18.76
C TYR A 121 -5.46 4.58 -18.71
N HIS A 122 -6.71 4.11 -18.60
CA HIS A 122 -7.89 4.98 -18.52
C HIS A 122 -7.86 5.85 -17.27
N ASN A 123 -7.52 5.29 -16.11
CA ASN A 123 -7.32 6.05 -14.87
C ASN A 123 -6.33 7.19 -15.08
N ASN A 124 -5.17 6.92 -15.67
CA ASN A 124 -4.12 7.92 -15.88
C ASN A 124 -4.56 8.98 -16.90
N PHE A 125 -5.19 8.58 -18.01
CA PHE A 125 -5.69 9.51 -19.02
C PHE A 125 -6.77 10.45 -18.46
N PHE A 126 -7.82 9.91 -17.82
CA PHE A 126 -8.92 10.74 -17.29
C PHE A 126 -8.48 11.64 -16.12
N GLN A 127 -7.54 11.19 -15.29
CA GLN A 127 -6.97 12.04 -14.24
C GLN A 127 -6.10 13.16 -14.83
N ALA A 128 -5.30 12.88 -15.86
CA ALA A 128 -4.42 13.85 -16.49
C ALA A 128 -5.19 15.03 -17.12
N ILE A 129 -6.33 14.75 -17.76
CA ILE A 129 -7.21 15.77 -18.34
C ILE A 129 -8.22 16.37 -17.32
N GLY A 130 -8.07 16.05 -16.04
CA GLY A 130 -8.93 16.60 -14.97
C GLY A 130 -10.37 16.07 -14.93
N ASN A 131 -10.70 15.00 -15.66
CA ASN A 131 -12.04 14.39 -15.65
C ASN A 131 -12.21 13.43 -14.46
N PHE A 132 -12.13 13.99 -13.25
CA PHE A 132 -12.28 13.25 -12.00
C PHE A 132 -13.66 12.62 -11.83
N LYS A 133 -14.69 13.11 -12.55
CA LYS A 133 -16.02 12.51 -12.52
C LYS A 133 -15.99 11.09 -13.06
N VAL A 134 -15.51 10.90 -14.30
CA VAL A 134 -15.45 9.57 -14.92
C VAL A 134 -14.54 8.65 -14.10
N PHE A 135 -13.38 9.16 -13.67
CA PHE A 135 -12.44 8.42 -12.82
C PHE A 135 -13.07 7.94 -11.50
N SER A 136 -13.74 8.82 -10.75
CA SER A 136 -14.36 8.45 -9.47
C SER A 136 -15.58 7.55 -9.67
N ASP A 137 -16.46 7.87 -10.62
CA ASP A 137 -17.68 7.09 -10.86
C ASP A 137 -17.29 5.65 -11.27
N SER A 138 -16.30 5.49 -12.14
CA SER A 138 -15.79 4.19 -12.58
C SER A 138 -15.24 3.34 -11.43
N ASN A 139 -14.43 3.96 -10.56
CA ASN A 139 -13.90 3.27 -9.39
C ASN A 139 -15.00 2.84 -8.42
N ILE A 140 -15.98 3.72 -8.15
CA ILE A 140 -17.14 3.39 -7.29
C ILE A 140 -17.90 2.19 -7.85
N TRP A 141 -18.21 2.20 -9.16
CA TRP A 141 -18.91 1.09 -9.81
C TRP A 141 -18.15 -0.22 -9.67
N ARG A 142 -16.83 -0.22 -9.90
CA ARG A 142 -16.00 -1.41 -9.70
C ARG A 142 -16.03 -1.88 -8.24
N SER A 143 -15.87 -0.98 -7.28
CA SER A 143 -15.86 -1.34 -5.86
C SER A 143 -17.19 -1.93 -5.42
N LEU A 144 -18.31 -1.32 -5.84
CA LEU A 144 -19.65 -1.83 -5.54
C LEU A 144 -19.87 -3.19 -6.18
N PHE A 145 -19.52 -3.37 -7.46
CA PHE A 145 -19.57 -4.67 -8.12
C PHE A 145 -18.78 -5.71 -7.34
N TYR A 146 -17.51 -5.41 -7.03
CA TYR A 146 -16.64 -6.34 -6.31
C TYR A 146 -17.20 -6.69 -4.92
N ILE A 147 -17.62 -5.69 -4.14
CA ILE A 147 -18.21 -5.88 -2.80
C ILE A 147 -19.47 -6.73 -2.88
N ILE A 148 -20.40 -6.42 -3.78
CA ILE A 148 -21.67 -7.14 -3.92
C ILE A 148 -21.40 -8.61 -4.25
N PHE A 149 -20.60 -8.89 -5.27
CA PHE A 149 -20.31 -10.27 -5.66
C PHE A 149 -19.49 -11.02 -4.59
N LEU A 150 -18.59 -10.33 -3.89
CA LEU A 150 -17.84 -10.92 -2.78
C LEU A 150 -18.78 -11.28 -1.61
N LEU A 151 -19.72 -10.41 -1.25
CA LEU A 151 -20.75 -10.68 -0.23
C LEU A 151 -21.69 -11.82 -0.65
N LEU A 152 -22.10 -11.87 -1.92
CA LEU A 152 -22.89 -12.99 -2.46
C LEU A 152 -22.11 -14.31 -2.36
N GLY A 153 -20.83 -14.31 -2.73
CA GLY A 153 -19.94 -15.46 -2.58
C GLY A 153 -19.84 -15.95 -1.13
N ILE A 154 -19.71 -15.03 -0.18
CA ILE A 154 -19.56 -15.33 1.25
C ILE A 154 -20.88 -15.78 1.89
N PHE A 155 -21.95 -14.99 1.77
CA PHE A 155 -23.15 -15.18 2.59
C PHE A 155 -24.25 -15.98 1.90
N VAL A 156 -24.36 -15.88 0.56
CA VAL A 156 -25.42 -16.55 -0.21
C VAL A 156 -24.92 -17.91 -0.71
N PHE A 157 -23.83 -17.92 -1.47
CA PHE A 157 -23.29 -19.16 -2.04
C PHE A 157 -22.44 -19.95 -1.03
N LYS A 158 -21.92 -19.30 0.03
CA LYS A 158 -21.10 -19.90 1.09
C LYS A 158 -19.95 -20.77 0.55
N THR A 159 -19.35 -20.32 -0.55
CA THR A 159 -18.29 -21.08 -1.21
C THR A 159 -17.00 -21.04 -0.40
N LYS A 160 -16.34 -22.18 -0.26
CA LYS A 160 -15.01 -22.28 0.37
C LYS A 160 -13.87 -22.31 -0.65
N ASN A 161 -14.19 -22.20 -1.95
CA ASN A 161 -13.19 -22.24 -3.01
C ASN A 161 -12.60 -20.85 -3.24
N TYR A 162 -11.30 -20.68 -2.93
CA TYR A 162 -10.58 -19.42 -3.12
C TYR A 162 -10.59 -18.91 -4.56
N GLN A 163 -10.64 -19.83 -5.54
CA GLN A 163 -10.64 -19.49 -6.97
C GLN A 163 -11.86 -18.64 -7.35
N VAL A 164 -13.01 -18.90 -6.72
CA VAL A 164 -14.23 -18.12 -6.97
C VAL A 164 -14.01 -16.65 -6.59
N TYR A 165 -13.35 -16.39 -5.45
CA TYR A 165 -13.08 -15.02 -5.00
C TYR A 165 -12.04 -14.31 -5.87
N ILE A 166 -11.04 -15.04 -6.38
CA ILE A 166 -10.12 -14.49 -7.38
C ILE A 166 -10.88 -14.13 -8.66
N TRP A 167 -11.72 -15.02 -9.19
CA TRP A 167 -12.51 -14.73 -10.40
C TRP A 167 -13.49 -13.58 -10.21
N ILE A 168 -14.13 -13.44 -9.05
CA ILE A 168 -14.94 -12.25 -8.71
C ILE A 168 -14.10 -10.97 -8.83
N ASN A 169 -12.84 -11.00 -8.37
CA ASN A 169 -11.93 -9.87 -8.53
C ASN A 169 -11.59 -9.60 -10.01
N VAL A 170 -11.23 -10.62 -10.79
CA VAL A 170 -10.96 -10.51 -12.24
C VAL A 170 -12.16 -9.91 -12.97
N LEU A 171 -13.36 -10.44 -12.72
CA LEU A 171 -14.61 -9.98 -13.32
C LEU A 171 -14.93 -8.54 -12.94
N SER A 172 -14.59 -8.10 -11.72
CA SER A 172 -14.75 -6.70 -11.34
C SER A 172 -13.88 -5.77 -12.20
N TYR A 173 -12.66 -6.18 -12.56
CA TYR A 173 -11.79 -5.41 -13.45
C TYR A 173 -12.24 -5.45 -14.91
N LEU A 174 -12.80 -6.57 -15.37
CA LEU A 174 -13.46 -6.64 -16.67
C LEU A 174 -14.65 -5.67 -16.73
N ALA A 175 -15.53 -5.68 -15.72
CA ALA A 175 -16.66 -4.74 -15.64
C ALA A 175 -16.17 -3.27 -15.64
N HIS A 176 -15.08 -3.01 -14.92
CA HIS A 176 -14.44 -1.69 -14.88
C HIS A 176 -13.90 -1.26 -16.25
N LEU A 177 -13.25 -2.17 -16.97
CA LEU A 177 -12.77 -1.93 -18.33
C LEU A 177 -13.93 -1.62 -19.28
N VAL A 178 -15.01 -2.41 -19.24
CA VAL A 178 -16.19 -2.19 -20.09
C VAL A 178 -16.80 -0.81 -19.85
N PHE A 179 -16.89 -0.38 -18.58
CA PHE A 179 -17.31 0.98 -18.23
C PHE A 179 -16.40 2.03 -18.88
N TYR A 180 -15.08 1.89 -18.73
CA TYR A 180 -14.14 2.83 -19.32
C TYR A 180 -14.18 2.86 -20.85
N GLU A 181 -14.25 1.71 -21.52
CA GLU A 181 -14.37 1.62 -22.97
C GLU A 181 -15.59 2.37 -23.50
N TYR A 182 -16.72 2.26 -22.81
CA TYR A 182 -17.94 2.98 -23.17
C TYR A 182 -17.72 4.50 -23.13
N TYR A 183 -17.18 5.03 -22.03
CA TYR A 183 -16.93 6.46 -21.88
C TYR A 183 -15.81 6.97 -22.79
N PHE A 184 -14.76 6.18 -22.98
CA PHE A 184 -13.63 6.51 -23.86
C PHE A 184 -14.10 6.64 -25.31
N ARG A 185 -14.86 5.67 -25.81
CA ARG A 185 -15.41 5.70 -27.18
C ARG A 185 -16.37 6.87 -27.39
N LYS A 186 -17.15 7.23 -26.37
CA LYS A 186 -18.03 8.41 -26.41
C LYS A 186 -17.23 9.73 -26.48
N SER A 187 -16.10 9.81 -25.78
CA SER A 187 -15.34 11.05 -25.62
C SER A 187 -14.31 11.28 -26.74
N VAL A 188 -13.61 10.21 -27.13
CA VAL A 188 -12.45 10.24 -28.04
C VAL A 188 -12.77 9.60 -29.41
N GLY A 189 -13.70 8.64 -29.46
CA GLY A 189 -14.10 7.92 -30.68
C GLY A 189 -13.61 6.47 -30.73
N LYS A 190 -13.90 5.77 -31.84
CA LYS A 190 -13.51 4.36 -32.04
C LYS A 190 -12.02 4.20 -32.31
N ASN A 191 -11.42 3.13 -31.77
CA ASN A 191 -10.01 2.73 -31.91
C ASN A 191 -9.52 2.67 -33.36
N THR A 192 -8.20 2.83 -33.53
CA THR A 192 -7.52 2.77 -34.84
C THR A 192 -6.31 1.85 -34.76
N LEU A 193 -6.03 1.08 -35.81
CA LEU A 193 -4.90 0.14 -35.85
C LEU A 193 -3.58 0.78 -36.34
N ARG A 194 -3.48 2.11 -36.31
CA ARG A 194 -2.26 2.82 -36.70
C ARG A 194 -1.45 3.16 -35.46
N PHE A 195 -0.14 2.99 -35.52
CA PHE A 195 0.76 3.32 -34.42
C PHE A 195 1.69 4.46 -34.80
N ASP A 196 1.83 5.42 -33.90
CA ASP A 196 2.79 6.51 -34.04
C ASP A 196 4.14 6.08 -33.42
N LYS A 197 5.25 6.50 -34.03
CA LYS A 197 6.59 6.34 -33.46
C LYS A 197 6.75 7.08 -32.13
N GLU A 198 5.93 8.12 -31.89
CA GLU A 198 5.88 8.84 -30.60
C GLU A 198 5.55 7.94 -29.40
N ILE A 199 4.94 6.76 -29.60
CA ILE A 199 4.62 5.80 -28.54
C ILE A 199 5.87 5.40 -27.74
N LEU A 200 7.02 5.26 -28.41
CA LEU A 200 8.29 4.90 -27.72
C LEU A 200 8.76 5.99 -26.75
N GLN A 201 8.37 7.25 -26.96
CA GLN A 201 8.71 8.33 -26.04
C GLN A 201 7.91 8.23 -24.73
N LEU A 202 6.70 7.66 -24.74
CA LEU A 202 5.87 7.49 -23.54
C LEU A 202 6.54 6.58 -22.51
N PHE A 203 7.17 5.48 -22.95
CA PHE A 203 7.93 4.60 -22.07
C PHE A 203 9.08 5.34 -21.38
N LYS A 204 9.84 6.14 -22.13
CA LYS A 204 10.96 6.92 -21.58
C LYS A 204 10.50 7.96 -20.56
N LEU A 205 9.34 8.58 -20.79
CA LEU A 205 8.76 9.55 -19.87
C LEU A 205 8.27 8.89 -18.58
N GLY A 206 7.56 7.76 -18.68
CA GLY A 206 6.91 7.16 -17.54
C GLY A 206 7.74 6.18 -16.73
N ILE A 207 8.83 5.60 -17.27
CA ILE A 207 9.63 4.60 -16.56
C ILE A 207 10.19 5.12 -15.23
N PHE A 208 10.61 6.39 -15.16
CA PHE A 208 11.13 6.98 -13.92
C PHE A 208 10.05 7.08 -12.84
N ILE A 209 8.84 7.48 -13.21
CA ILE A 209 7.70 7.55 -12.29
C ILE A 209 7.27 6.15 -11.86
N LEU A 210 7.22 5.20 -12.79
CA LEU A 210 6.89 3.80 -12.50
C LEU A 210 7.84 3.22 -11.45
N ILE A 211 9.15 3.32 -11.67
CA ILE A 211 10.12 2.73 -10.72
C ILE A 211 10.04 3.48 -9.38
N ALA A 212 9.77 4.78 -9.36
CA ALA A 212 9.57 5.53 -8.12
C ALA A 212 8.37 5.04 -7.29
N ASN A 213 7.22 4.88 -7.93
CA ASN A 213 6.04 4.35 -7.26
C ASN A 213 6.23 2.88 -6.85
N MET A 214 6.97 2.10 -7.64
CA MET A 214 7.28 0.70 -7.33
C MET A 214 8.16 0.57 -6.09
N SER A 215 9.25 1.34 -5.97
CA SER A 215 10.20 1.20 -4.86
C SER A 215 9.52 1.26 -3.49
N MET A 216 8.59 2.20 -3.32
CA MET A 216 7.84 2.35 -2.07
C MET A 216 6.86 1.20 -1.81
N THR A 217 6.23 0.69 -2.86
CA THR A 217 5.32 -0.46 -2.78
C THR A 217 6.11 -1.73 -2.46
N PHE A 218 7.30 -1.88 -3.05
CA PHE A 218 8.18 -3.01 -2.82
C PHE A 218 8.64 -3.06 -1.37
N VAL A 219 9.19 -1.97 -0.82
CA VAL A 219 9.63 -1.89 0.59
C VAL A 219 8.56 -2.39 1.55
N GLY A 220 7.31 -1.97 1.36
CA GLY A 220 6.19 -2.37 2.22
C GLY A 220 5.81 -3.85 2.13
N ASN A 221 6.20 -4.54 1.05
CA ASN A 221 5.84 -5.94 0.78
C ASN A 221 7.04 -6.89 0.78
N ILE A 222 8.26 -6.45 1.11
CA ILE A 222 9.48 -7.29 1.08
C ILE A 222 9.29 -8.56 1.92
N GLY A 223 8.80 -8.42 3.16
CA GLY A 223 8.58 -9.58 4.02
C GLY A 223 7.55 -10.56 3.45
N ALA A 224 6.47 -10.04 2.86
CA ALA A 224 5.46 -10.88 2.22
C ALA A 224 6.04 -11.66 1.03
N TRP A 225 6.90 -11.04 0.23
CA TRP A 225 7.60 -11.72 -0.88
C TRP A 225 8.54 -12.83 -0.40
N VAL A 226 9.38 -12.53 0.59
CA VAL A 226 10.32 -13.50 1.14
C VAL A 226 9.57 -14.67 1.77
N VAL A 227 8.46 -14.42 2.47
CA VAL A 227 7.64 -15.50 3.03
C VAL A 227 6.91 -16.30 1.96
N ASN A 228 6.31 -15.63 0.96
CA ASN A 228 5.58 -16.30 -0.14
C ASN A 228 6.48 -17.26 -0.95
N TYR A 229 7.73 -16.86 -1.19
CA TYR A 229 8.69 -17.68 -1.92
C TYR A 229 9.38 -18.72 -1.03
N GLY A 230 9.62 -18.37 0.23
CA GLY A 230 10.47 -19.15 1.13
C GLY A 230 9.75 -20.19 1.99
N PHE A 231 8.42 -20.12 2.12
CA PHE A 231 7.62 -20.97 3.01
C PHE A 231 6.40 -21.53 2.29
N ASP A 232 5.74 -22.50 2.94
CA ASP A 232 4.47 -23.02 2.46
C ASP A 232 3.35 -21.98 2.51
N ILE A 233 2.29 -22.24 1.75
CA ILE A 233 1.19 -21.31 1.57
C ILE A 233 0.41 -21.02 2.87
N LYS A 234 0.38 -21.95 3.84
CA LYS A 234 -0.31 -21.73 5.13
C LYS A 234 0.52 -20.79 6.00
N THR A 235 1.84 -20.98 6.04
CA THR A 235 2.76 -20.05 6.71
C THR A 235 2.68 -18.65 6.11
N PHE A 236 2.61 -18.55 4.77
CA PHE A 236 2.38 -17.26 4.10
C PHE A 236 1.00 -16.65 4.41
N ALA A 237 -0.03 -17.48 4.58
CA ALA A 237 -1.36 -17.02 5.01
C ALA A 237 -1.31 -16.36 6.40
N GLN A 238 -0.55 -16.92 7.36
CA GLN A 238 -0.34 -16.33 8.68
C GLN A 238 0.30 -14.94 8.58
N TYR A 239 1.39 -14.83 7.80
CA TYR A 239 2.07 -13.55 7.59
C TYR A 239 1.14 -12.51 6.96
N SER A 240 0.43 -12.92 5.90
CA SER A 240 -0.47 -12.05 5.14
C SER A 240 -1.71 -11.61 5.93
N PHE A 241 -2.22 -12.45 6.83
CA PHE A 241 -3.31 -12.09 7.72
C PHE A 241 -2.90 -10.93 8.63
N GLN A 242 -1.73 -11.03 9.25
CA GLN A 242 -1.18 -9.91 10.00
C GLN A 242 -0.99 -8.65 9.16
N SER A 243 -0.43 -8.78 7.95
CA SER A 243 -0.18 -7.60 7.12
C SER A 243 -1.49 -6.89 6.80
N SER A 244 -2.59 -7.63 6.72
CA SER A 244 -3.94 -7.06 6.54
C SER A 244 -4.39 -6.24 7.75
N ILE A 245 -4.09 -6.70 8.98
CA ILE A 245 -4.34 -5.94 10.21
C ILE A 245 -3.48 -4.67 10.24
N LEU A 246 -2.17 -4.79 9.95
CA LEU A 246 -1.26 -3.65 9.93
C LEU A 246 -1.67 -2.59 8.90
N ASN A 247 -2.17 -3.03 7.73
CA ASN A 247 -2.60 -2.13 6.66
C ASN A 247 -3.77 -1.22 7.06
N ILE A 248 -4.62 -1.63 8.02
CA ILE A 248 -5.65 -0.73 8.58
C ILE A 248 -5.00 0.44 9.32
N ILE A 249 -3.98 0.17 10.12
CA ILE A 249 -3.27 1.21 10.87
C ILE A 249 -2.53 2.15 9.91
N ILE A 250 -1.88 1.58 8.89
CA ILE A 250 -1.21 2.36 7.83
C ILE A 250 -2.20 3.25 7.08
N LEU A 251 -3.42 2.78 6.84
CA LEU A 251 -4.45 3.57 6.18
C LEU A 251 -4.83 4.81 6.99
N VAL A 252 -5.06 4.65 8.30
CA VAL A 252 -5.33 5.79 9.20
C VAL A 252 -4.15 6.76 9.19
N ALA A 253 -2.92 6.25 9.25
CA ALA A 253 -1.71 7.09 9.18
C ALA A 253 -1.61 7.86 7.85
N ASN A 254 -1.98 7.25 6.71
CA ASN A 254 -2.01 7.93 5.41
C ASN A 254 -3.06 9.06 5.38
N ALA A 255 -4.24 8.84 5.96
CA ALA A 255 -5.29 9.86 6.03
C ALA A 255 -4.82 11.07 6.85
N VAL A 256 -4.17 10.83 7.99
CA VAL A 256 -3.57 11.88 8.82
C VAL A 256 -2.42 12.57 8.08
N GLY A 257 -1.54 11.79 7.43
CA GLY A 257 -0.43 12.32 6.65
C GLY A 257 -0.87 13.26 5.52
N MET A 258 -2.01 12.99 4.88
CA MET A 258 -2.55 13.86 3.84
C MET A 258 -2.89 15.26 4.36
N VAL A 259 -3.41 15.37 5.59
CA VAL A 259 -3.70 16.66 6.22
C VAL A 259 -2.41 17.42 6.52
N PHE A 260 -1.39 16.73 7.04
CA PHE A 260 -0.12 17.34 7.39
C PHE A 260 0.75 17.73 6.21
N TYR A 261 0.52 17.18 5.01
CA TYR A 261 1.20 17.62 3.79
C TYR A 261 1.08 19.15 3.58
N ASN A 262 -0.14 19.69 3.72
CA ASN A 262 -0.38 21.13 3.55
C ASN A 262 0.31 21.98 4.63
N VAL A 263 0.38 21.46 5.86
CA VAL A 263 1.07 22.12 6.97
C VAL A 263 2.57 22.18 6.69
N LEU A 264 3.16 21.06 6.28
CA LEU A 264 4.59 20.96 5.95
C LEU A 264 4.96 21.79 4.72
N ALA A 265 4.08 21.87 3.72
CA ALA A 265 4.32 22.67 2.53
C ALA A 265 4.38 24.18 2.82
N LYS A 266 3.69 24.65 3.86
CA LYS A 266 3.70 26.06 4.32
C LYS A 266 4.77 26.35 5.37
N SER A 267 5.20 25.33 6.12
CA SER A 267 6.15 25.42 7.23
C SER A 267 7.52 24.84 6.86
N ARG A 268 7.97 25.02 5.61
CA ARG A 268 9.18 24.38 5.07
C ARG A 268 10.45 24.63 5.88
N GLU A 269 10.54 25.79 6.50
CA GLU A 269 11.71 26.24 7.26
C GLU A 269 11.47 26.26 8.78
N ASP A 270 10.27 25.90 9.24
CA ASP A 270 9.91 25.85 10.65
C ASP A 270 10.27 24.48 11.24
N TYR A 271 11.57 24.27 11.45
CA TYR A 271 12.12 23.00 11.94
C TYR A 271 11.61 22.62 13.32
N GLU A 272 11.29 23.59 14.18
CA GLU A 272 10.67 23.34 15.49
C GLU A 272 9.30 22.70 15.32
N LYS A 273 8.43 23.25 14.45
CA LYS A 273 7.12 22.66 14.17
C LYS A 273 7.23 21.27 13.53
N ILE A 274 8.20 21.04 12.65
CA ILE A 274 8.45 19.73 12.04
C ILE A 274 8.93 18.73 13.12
N ARG A 275 9.80 19.14 14.04
CA ARG A 275 10.24 18.30 15.18
C ARG A 275 9.08 17.95 16.09
N LEU A 276 8.23 18.93 16.43
CA LEU A 276 7.05 18.70 17.26
C LEU A 276 6.06 17.74 16.59
N LEU A 277 5.85 17.85 15.27
CA LEU A 277 5.03 16.91 14.50
C LEU A 277 5.61 15.48 14.53
N LYS A 278 6.94 15.34 14.43
CA LYS A 278 7.63 14.05 14.54
C LYS A 278 7.35 13.38 15.89
N ILE A 279 7.56 14.12 16.99
CA ILE A 279 7.33 13.63 18.35
C ILE A 279 5.85 13.27 18.55
N ALA A 280 4.93 14.14 18.14
CA ALA A 280 3.50 13.88 18.23
C ALA A 280 3.10 12.62 17.44
N SER A 281 3.67 12.42 16.25
CA SER A 281 3.43 11.23 15.42
C SER A 281 3.97 9.95 16.05
N MET A 282 5.14 10.01 16.71
CA MET A 282 5.68 8.88 17.47
C MET A 282 4.79 8.52 18.65
N ILE A 283 4.38 9.49 19.45
CA ILE A 283 3.52 9.27 20.62
C ILE A 283 2.17 8.72 20.18
N LEU A 284 1.57 9.28 19.12
CA LEU A 284 0.34 8.77 18.52
C LEU A 284 0.50 7.29 18.12
N ALA A 285 1.63 6.93 17.51
CA ALA A 285 1.88 5.55 17.12
C ALA A 285 2.01 4.61 18.31
N MET A 286 2.67 5.03 19.39
CA MET A 286 2.74 4.25 20.62
C MET A 286 1.36 4.06 21.28
N ILE A 287 0.51 5.09 21.24
CA ILE A 287 -0.89 4.96 21.68
C ILE A 287 -1.65 3.96 20.80
N LEU A 288 -1.45 3.99 19.48
CA LEU A 288 -2.08 3.02 18.57
C LEU A 288 -1.57 1.59 18.80
N SER A 289 -0.34 1.41 19.29
CA SER A 289 0.19 0.09 19.68
C SER A 289 -0.61 -0.58 20.81
N ILE A 290 -1.41 0.17 21.59
CA ILE A 290 -2.37 -0.41 22.56
C ILE A 290 -3.31 -1.40 21.86
N GLY A 291 -3.62 -1.18 20.58
CA GLY A 291 -4.48 -2.03 19.79
C GLY A 291 -4.06 -3.51 19.81
N ILE A 292 -2.77 -3.83 19.98
CA ILE A 292 -2.31 -5.23 20.02
C ILE A 292 -2.94 -6.02 21.15
N PHE A 293 -3.13 -5.39 22.32
CA PHE A 293 -3.67 -6.05 23.51
C PHE A 293 -5.15 -6.40 23.34
N PHE A 294 -5.86 -5.66 22.50
CA PHE A 294 -7.24 -5.98 22.13
C PHE A 294 -7.33 -6.94 20.94
N LEU A 295 -6.40 -6.84 19.98
CA LEU A 295 -6.36 -7.72 18.81
C LEU A 295 -5.97 -9.16 19.16
N LYS A 296 -5.05 -9.37 20.12
CA LYS A 296 -4.63 -10.70 20.59
C LYS A 296 -5.81 -11.61 20.99
N PRO A 297 -6.71 -11.21 21.91
CA PRO A 297 -7.88 -12.02 22.26
C PRO A 297 -8.88 -12.14 21.11
N ILE A 298 -9.07 -11.09 20.30
CA ILE A 298 -9.96 -11.15 19.12
C ILE A 298 -9.47 -12.23 18.15
N ILE A 299 -8.18 -12.26 17.81
CA ILE A 299 -7.61 -13.28 16.93
C ILE A 299 -7.74 -14.66 17.57
N SER A 300 -7.43 -14.78 18.87
CA SER A 300 -7.48 -16.07 19.56
C SER A 300 -8.87 -16.70 19.60
N ILE A 301 -9.93 -15.88 19.62
CA ILE A 301 -11.33 -16.31 19.72
C ILE A 301 -11.97 -16.46 18.33
N PHE A 302 -11.86 -15.43 17.49
CA PHE A 302 -12.56 -15.38 16.20
C PHE A 302 -11.74 -15.96 15.03
N PHE A 303 -10.41 -15.93 15.12
CA PHE A 303 -9.49 -16.36 14.07
C PHE A 303 -8.56 -17.46 14.59
N VAL A 304 -9.14 -18.52 15.14
CA VAL A 304 -8.41 -19.61 15.81
C VAL A 304 -7.30 -20.20 14.94
N ASP A 305 -7.57 -20.39 13.66
CA ASP A 305 -6.61 -20.93 12.69
C ASP A 305 -5.46 -19.97 12.37
N TYR A 306 -5.54 -18.71 12.82
CA TYR A 306 -4.53 -17.67 12.62
C TYR A 306 -3.80 -17.26 13.91
N ARG A 307 -3.84 -18.09 14.96
CA ARG A 307 -3.16 -17.76 16.23
C ARG A 307 -1.65 -17.53 16.09
N GLU A 308 -0.98 -18.20 15.17
CA GLU A 308 0.46 -18.00 14.93
C GLU A 308 0.77 -16.59 14.42
N SER A 309 -0.18 -15.94 13.73
CA SER A 309 -0.01 -14.56 13.29
C SER A 309 0.12 -13.58 14.45
N ILE A 310 -0.31 -13.92 15.67
CA ILE A 310 -0.25 -13.02 16.83
C ILE A 310 1.19 -12.65 17.17
N GLN A 311 2.11 -13.62 17.15
CA GLN A 311 3.51 -13.38 17.50
C GLN A 311 4.19 -12.56 16.42
N ILE A 312 3.94 -12.90 15.15
CA ILE A 312 4.38 -12.11 14.00
C ILE A 312 3.87 -10.65 14.16
N LEU A 313 2.62 -10.48 14.64
CA LEU A 313 1.93 -9.18 14.63
C LEU A 313 2.52 -8.29 15.71
N THR A 314 2.78 -8.89 16.86
CA THR A 314 3.50 -8.28 17.96
C THR A 314 4.88 -7.77 17.51
N MET A 315 5.63 -8.57 16.73
CA MET A 315 6.94 -8.16 16.23
C MET A 315 6.88 -6.98 15.26
N THR A 316 5.88 -6.94 14.38
CA THR A 316 5.71 -5.82 13.45
C THR A 316 5.09 -4.59 14.11
N PHE A 317 4.34 -4.75 15.20
CA PHE A 317 3.85 -3.62 15.98
C PHE A 317 4.98 -2.81 16.65
N LEU A 318 6.13 -3.42 16.92
CA LEU A 318 7.34 -2.68 17.32
C LEU A 318 7.76 -1.63 16.28
N ALA A 319 7.39 -1.81 15.02
CA ALA A 319 7.71 -0.89 13.93
C ALA A 319 6.72 0.27 13.81
N LEU A 320 5.58 0.25 14.52
CA LEU A 320 4.50 1.22 14.33
C LEU A 320 4.95 2.68 14.43
N PRO A 321 5.77 3.08 15.43
CA PRO A 321 6.29 4.45 15.48
C PRO A 321 7.03 4.87 14.22
N TYR A 322 7.88 4.00 13.69
CA TYR A 322 8.68 4.30 12.50
C TYR A 322 7.82 4.30 11.24
N ILE A 323 6.86 3.38 11.14
CA ILE A 323 5.90 3.34 10.03
C ILE A 323 5.07 4.63 9.99
N ILE A 324 4.49 5.03 11.13
CA ILE A 324 3.59 6.18 11.20
C ILE A 324 4.34 7.49 10.97
N VAL A 325 5.51 7.69 11.58
CA VAL A 325 6.36 8.86 11.28
C VAL A 325 6.77 8.86 9.81
N SER A 326 7.08 7.70 9.24
CA SER A 326 7.45 7.59 7.83
C SER A 326 6.30 8.02 6.90
N LYS A 327 5.06 7.62 7.22
CA LYS A 327 3.87 7.99 6.44
C LYS A 327 3.45 9.44 6.63
N ILE A 328 3.37 9.93 7.88
CA ILE A 328 2.86 11.29 8.19
C ILE A 328 3.91 12.37 7.88
N LEU A 329 5.17 12.11 8.20
CA LEU A 329 6.22 13.13 8.15
C LEU A 329 7.18 12.90 6.99
N ILE A 330 7.96 11.82 7.01
CA ILE A 330 9.10 11.63 6.08
C ILE A 330 8.61 11.66 4.62
N SER A 331 7.56 10.91 4.30
CA SER A 331 7.04 10.87 2.93
C SER A 331 6.56 12.23 2.43
N ASN A 332 6.05 13.08 3.32
CA ASN A 332 5.61 14.43 2.98
C ASN A 332 6.78 15.42 2.92
N LEU A 333 7.79 15.29 3.78
CA LEU A 333 9.02 16.09 3.71
C LEU A 333 9.77 15.85 2.40
N TYR A 334 9.86 14.60 1.95
CA TYR A 334 10.42 14.30 0.63
C TYR A 334 9.65 15.01 -0.49
N LYS A 335 8.31 15.04 -0.42
CA LYS A 335 7.48 15.74 -1.41
C LYS A 335 7.58 17.27 -1.36
N THR A 336 7.88 17.85 -0.19
CA THR A 336 7.90 19.31 -0.02
C THR A 336 9.30 19.93 -0.13
N LEU A 337 10.33 19.23 0.35
CA LEU A 337 11.69 19.76 0.50
C LEU A 337 12.72 19.14 -0.46
N ARG A 338 12.38 18.03 -1.12
CA ARG A 338 13.30 17.30 -2.00
C ARG A 338 12.72 17.14 -3.39
N SER A 339 13.60 16.88 -4.34
CA SER A 339 13.19 16.55 -5.71
C SER A 339 12.64 15.12 -5.75
N GLU A 340 11.67 14.88 -6.63
CA GLU A 340 11.11 13.55 -6.87
C GLU A 340 12.21 12.53 -7.22
N ARG A 341 13.23 12.96 -7.98
CA ARG A 341 14.40 12.15 -8.32
C ARG A 341 15.21 11.74 -7.10
N LYS A 342 15.39 12.63 -6.12
CA LYS A 342 16.13 12.31 -4.89
C LYS A 342 15.35 11.33 -4.04
N TYR A 343 14.06 11.57 -3.83
CA TYR A 343 13.19 10.62 -3.12
C TYR A 343 13.21 9.23 -3.77
N PHE A 344 13.16 9.20 -5.11
CA PHE A 344 13.24 7.98 -5.89
C PHE A 344 14.53 7.19 -5.62
N ILE A 345 15.68 7.85 -5.72
CA ILE A 345 16.99 7.19 -5.53
C ILE A 345 17.09 6.61 -4.12
N ASP A 346 16.69 7.38 -3.10
CA ASP A 346 16.76 6.94 -1.71
C ASP A 346 15.81 5.76 -1.45
N ALA A 347 14.58 5.84 -1.97
CA ALA A 347 13.60 4.76 -1.83
C ALA A 347 14.06 3.48 -2.53
N LEU A 348 14.63 3.58 -3.74
CA LEU A 348 15.14 2.43 -4.49
C LEU A 348 16.36 1.81 -3.80
N PHE A 349 17.31 2.63 -3.37
CA PHE A 349 18.48 2.19 -2.61
C PHE A 349 18.06 1.44 -1.35
N PHE A 350 17.13 2.01 -0.59
CA PHE A 350 16.62 1.40 0.62
C PHE A 350 15.81 0.12 0.37
N ALA A 351 15.05 0.06 -0.72
CA ALA A 351 14.32 -1.13 -1.16
C ALA A 351 15.27 -2.30 -1.42
N ILE A 352 16.36 -2.05 -2.15
CA ILE A 352 17.38 -3.06 -2.46
C ILE A 352 18.07 -3.53 -1.17
N LEU A 353 18.49 -2.59 -0.32
CA LEU A 353 19.16 -2.92 0.95
C LEU A 353 18.25 -3.75 1.87
N SER A 354 16.98 -3.36 2.00
CA SER A 354 15.99 -4.08 2.81
C SER A 354 15.73 -5.48 2.27
N PHE A 355 15.71 -5.65 0.95
CA PHE A 355 15.52 -6.95 0.32
C PHE A 355 16.71 -7.87 0.58
N ILE A 356 17.94 -7.38 0.36
CA ILE A 356 19.16 -8.14 0.65
C ILE A 356 19.19 -8.53 2.13
N PHE A 357 18.92 -7.58 3.04
CA PHE A 357 18.91 -7.86 4.47
C PHE A 357 17.88 -8.93 4.86
N THR A 358 16.63 -8.79 4.39
CA THR A 358 15.56 -9.75 4.71
C THR A 358 15.83 -11.12 4.07
N ALA A 359 16.38 -11.16 2.86
CA ALA A 359 16.74 -12.40 2.18
C ALA A 359 17.89 -13.13 2.90
N VAL A 360 18.92 -12.40 3.36
CA VAL A 360 20.01 -12.97 4.16
C VAL A 360 19.48 -13.57 5.47
N ILE A 361 18.60 -12.84 6.18
CA ILE A 361 17.95 -13.34 7.39
C ILE A 361 17.14 -14.61 7.12
N PHE A 362 16.41 -14.65 6.00
CA PHE A 362 15.69 -15.85 5.59
C PHE A 362 16.63 -17.04 5.34
N LEU A 363 17.73 -16.83 4.59
CA LEU A 363 18.67 -17.90 4.27
C LEU A 363 19.36 -18.49 5.53
N ILE A 364 19.60 -17.66 6.54
CA ILE A 364 20.25 -18.08 7.80
C ILE A 364 19.26 -18.79 8.73
N PHE A 365 18.11 -18.16 9.01
CA PHE A 365 17.22 -18.60 10.10
C PHE A 365 16.04 -19.46 9.63
N LYS A 366 15.62 -19.33 8.36
CA LYS A 366 14.46 -20.04 7.77
C LYS A 366 13.22 -20.06 8.67
N ASN A 367 12.96 -18.94 9.35
CA ASN A 367 11.88 -18.83 10.32
C ASN A 367 11.13 -17.50 10.15
N ILE A 368 9.80 -17.60 10.10
CA ILE A 368 8.89 -16.49 9.82
C ILE A 368 8.99 -15.33 10.83
N TYR A 369 9.28 -15.63 12.10
CA TYR A 369 9.41 -14.62 13.15
C TYR A 369 10.65 -13.73 12.92
N PHE A 370 11.76 -14.32 12.47
CA PHE A 370 12.95 -13.53 12.11
C PHE A 370 12.71 -12.68 10.85
N ILE A 371 11.84 -13.11 9.94
CA ILE A 371 11.42 -12.28 8.82
C ILE A 371 10.57 -11.09 9.30
N ALA A 372 9.62 -11.33 10.20
CA ALA A 372 8.87 -10.24 10.82
C ALA A 372 9.78 -9.23 11.53
N LEU A 373 10.73 -9.72 12.34
CA LEU A 373 11.69 -8.88 13.04
C LEU A 373 12.61 -8.11 12.08
N SER A 374 13.11 -8.75 11.02
CA SER A 374 13.94 -8.06 10.02
C SER A 374 13.16 -6.97 9.29
N THR A 375 11.88 -7.19 8.94
CA THR A 375 11.05 -6.12 8.39
C THR A 375 10.83 -4.96 9.37
N THR A 376 10.68 -5.24 10.67
CA THR A 376 10.62 -4.21 11.72
C THR A 376 11.91 -3.39 11.75
N ILE A 377 13.06 -4.08 11.71
CA ILE A 377 14.37 -3.43 11.68
C ILE A 377 14.54 -2.58 10.42
N CYS A 378 14.07 -3.04 9.25
CA CYS A 378 14.07 -2.23 8.03
C CYS A 378 13.31 -0.91 8.25
N TYR A 379 12.11 -0.91 8.83
CA TYR A 379 11.40 0.34 9.10
C TYR A 379 12.15 1.27 10.05
N LEU A 380 12.83 0.73 11.07
CA LEU A 380 13.69 1.52 11.95
C LEU A 380 14.89 2.12 11.18
N ILE A 381 15.58 1.32 10.36
CA ILE A 381 16.72 1.79 9.56
C ILE A 381 16.26 2.86 8.57
N TRP A 382 15.09 2.71 7.92
CA TRP A 382 14.53 3.73 7.03
C TRP A 382 14.31 5.06 7.75
N TYR A 383 13.72 5.00 8.94
CA TYR A 383 13.52 6.17 9.78
C TYR A 383 14.86 6.84 10.14
N LEU A 384 15.83 6.05 10.62
CA LEU A 384 17.16 6.55 10.98
C LEU A 384 17.91 7.14 9.78
N TYR A 385 17.89 6.46 8.63
CA TYR A 385 18.45 6.97 7.38
C TYR A 385 17.87 8.34 7.02
N SER A 386 16.53 8.44 7.03
CA SER A 386 15.82 9.67 6.66
C SER A 386 16.19 10.83 7.59
N VAL A 387 16.31 10.58 8.88
CA VAL A 387 16.57 11.64 9.87
C VAL A 387 18.05 11.97 10.04
N LEU A 388 18.95 11.00 9.90
CA LEU A 388 20.39 11.21 10.11
C LEU A 388 21.09 11.72 8.85
N ILE A 389 20.65 11.27 7.68
CA ILE A 389 21.30 11.56 6.39
C ILE A 389 20.54 12.63 5.63
N GLU A 390 19.23 12.45 5.44
CA GLU A 390 18.45 13.29 4.51
C GLU A 390 17.94 14.59 5.16
N PHE A 391 17.36 14.50 6.35
CA PHE A 391 16.78 15.61 7.09
C PHE A 391 17.55 15.84 8.40
N LYS A 392 18.81 16.26 8.26
CA LYS A 392 19.78 16.38 9.37
C LYS A 392 19.30 17.31 10.49
N GLU A 393 18.40 18.23 10.18
CA GLU A 393 17.77 19.16 11.11
C GLU A 393 16.81 18.45 12.08
N LEU A 394 16.38 17.23 11.74
CA LEU A 394 15.49 16.41 12.55
C LEU A 394 16.22 15.36 13.39
N LYS A 395 17.57 15.38 13.43
CA LYS A 395 18.38 14.42 14.21
C LYS A 395 17.79 14.22 15.61
N PRO A 396 17.63 12.96 16.06
CA PRO A 396 17.03 12.70 17.35
C PRO A 396 17.97 13.19 18.45
N ASP A 397 17.41 13.92 19.41
CA ASP A 397 18.13 14.27 20.63
C ASP A 397 18.17 13.07 21.60
N LEU A 398 18.87 13.22 22.73
CA LEU A 398 18.97 12.14 23.72
C LEU A 398 17.59 11.71 24.24
N LYS A 399 16.65 12.65 24.39
CA LYS A 399 15.28 12.34 24.84
C LYS A 399 14.57 11.44 23.84
N GLU A 400 14.63 11.77 22.55
CA GLU A 400 14.04 10.97 21.48
C GLU A 400 14.71 9.60 21.35
N ILE A 401 16.04 9.50 21.50
CA ILE A 401 16.73 8.20 21.51
C ILE A 401 16.22 7.34 22.66
N VAL A 402 16.07 7.91 23.86
CA VAL A 402 15.47 7.21 25.03
C VAL A 402 14.03 6.83 24.75
N LEU A 403 13.22 7.68 24.11
CA LEU A 403 11.85 7.35 23.71
C LEU A 403 11.79 6.14 22.76
N ILE A 404 12.61 6.14 21.72
CA ILE A 404 12.69 5.06 20.72
C ILE A 404 13.12 3.74 21.36
N THR A 405 14.22 3.77 22.13
CA THR A 405 14.79 2.58 22.76
C THR A 405 13.89 2.05 23.88
N SER A 406 13.34 2.92 24.72
CA SER A 406 12.41 2.51 25.78
C SER A 406 11.15 1.89 25.20
N HIS A 407 10.60 2.42 24.10
CA HIS A 407 9.44 1.81 23.46
C HIS A 407 9.75 0.41 22.97
N PHE A 408 10.87 0.23 22.27
CA PHE A 408 11.25 -1.07 21.72
C PHE A 408 11.39 -2.13 22.83
N VAL A 409 12.05 -1.77 23.94
CA VAL A 409 12.26 -2.66 25.08
C VAL A 409 10.96 -2.91 25.86
N VAL A 410 10.28 -1.85 26.30
CA VAL A 410 9.07 -1.96 27.14
C VAL A 410 7.96 -2.66 26.37
N PHE A 411 7.68 -2.26 25.12
CA PHE A 411 6.66 -2.93 24.33
C PHE A 411 7.03 -4.39 24.04
N GLY A 412 8.30 -4.67 23.73
CA GLY A 412 8.77 -6.04 23.51
C GLY A 412 8.56 -6.94 24.74
N LEU A 413 8.98 -6.49 25.93
CA LEU A 413 8.88 -7.24 27.17
C LEU A 413 7.43 -7.41 27.65
N LEU A 414 6.62 -6.35 27.60
CA LEU A 414 5.22 -6.42 28.06
C LEU A 414 4.33 -7.32 27.22
N ASN A 415 4.76 -7.63 25.99
CA ASN A 415 4.05 -8.59 25.15
C ASN A 415 4.39 -10.06 25.45
N LEU A 416 5.39 -10.34 26.30
CA LEU A 416 5.75 -11.69 26.78
C LEU A 416 4.99 -12.12 28.03
N ILE A 417 4.45 -11.16 28.79
CA ILE A 417 3.65 -11.43 29.99
C ILE A 417 2.15 -11.59 29.65
N ASN A 418 1.33 -11.85 30.66
CA ASN A 418 -0.13 -11.92 30.48
C ASN A 418 -0.68 -10.68 29.78
N ASN A 419 -1.53 -10.87 28.77
CA ASN A 419 -2.02 -9.80 27.90
C ASN A 419 -2.64 -8.60 28.64
N TRP A 420 -3.49 -8.84 29.62
CA TRP A 420 -4.16 -7.76 30.36
C TRP A 420 -3.24 -7.07 31.36
N VAL A 421 -2.31 -7.83 31.97
CA VAL A 421 -1.27 -7.26 32.84
C VAL A 421 -0.31 -6.40 32.01
N GLY A 422 0.10 -6.87 30.83
CA GLY A 422 0.88 -6.12 29.85
C GLY A 422 0.20 -4.83 29.43
N LEU A 423 -1.11 -4.86 29.19
CA LEU A 423 -1.90 -3.65 28.88
C LEU A 423 -1.82 -2.61 30.00
N ILE A 424 -2.02 -3.02 31.26
CA ILE A 424 -1.98 -2.09 32.41
C ILE A 424 -0.60 -1.43 32.53
N PHE A 425 0.48 -2.21 32.48
CA PHE A 425 1.83 -1.66 32.52
C PHE A 425 2.16 -0.80 31.30
N TYR A 426 1.63 -1.14 30.12
CA TYR A 426 1.84 -0.35 28.91
C TYR A 426 1.11 0.99 28.99
N MET A 427 -0.11 1.02 29.52
CA MET A 427 -0.82 2.27 29.79
C MET A 427 -0.06 3.14 30.80
N PHE A 428 0.51 2.54 31.85
CA PHE A 428 1.34 3.28 32.80
C PHE A 428 2.60 3.87 32.13
N TYR A 429 3.28 3.08 31.30
CA TYR A 429 4.40 3.54 30.47
C TYR A 429 3.99 4.72 29.57
N LEU A 430 2.85 4.63 28.88
CA LEU A 430 2.35 5.72 28.04
C LEU A 430 2.03 6.99 28.83
N LEU A 431 1.46 6.87 30.03
CA LEU A 431 1.22 8.02 30.91
C LEU A 431 2.52 8.73 31.28
N ILE A 432 3.59 7.97 31.58
CA ILE A 432 4.92 8.54 31.83
C ILE A 432 5.42 9.28 30.60
N ILE A 433 5.35 8.67 29.41
CA ILE A 433 5.78 9.31 28.16
C ILE A 433 4.99 10.59 27.88
N ILE A 434 3.66 10.56 28.02
CA ILE A 434 2.81 11.74 27.81
C ILE A 434 3.18 12.85 28.80
N PHE A 435 3.44 12.51 30.06
CA PHE A 435 3.87 13.48 31.06
C PHE A 435 5.26 14.07 30.75
N MET A 436 6.21 13.25 30.32
CA MET A 436 7.56 13.68 29.92
C MET A 436 7.55 14.64 28.72
N TYR A 437 6.65 14.41 27.76
CA TYR A 437 6.53 15.20 26.53
C TYR A 437 5.37 16.21 26.55
N LYS A 438 4.79 16.49 27.72
CA LYS A 438 3.60 17.36 27.85
C LYS A 438 3.81 18.75 27.25
N ASP A 439 5.00 19.32 27.41
CA ASP A 439 5.31 20.67 26.94
C ASP A 439 5.42 20.70 25.40
N ASP A 440 6.02 19.67 24.80
CA ASP A 440 6.10 19.52 23.35
C ASP A 440 4.71 19.28 22.73
N ILE A 441 3.90 18.41 23.36
CA ILE A 441 2.52 18.17 22.94
C ILE A 441 1.69 19.47 23.00
N PHE A 442 1.81 20.22 24.09
CA PHE A 442 1.06 21.47 24.26
C PHE A 442 1.51 22.56 23.27
N LYS A 443 2.82 22.67 23.01
CA LYS A 443 3.36 23.55 21.95
C LYS A 443 2.82 23.17 20.57
N PHE A 444 2.79 21.87 20.25
CA PHE A 444 2.25 21.38 18.98
C PHE A 444 0.77 21.73 18.79
N ILE A 445 -0.05 21.56 19.83
CA ILE A 445 -1.48 21.91 19.80
C ILE A 445 -1.68 23.42 19.60
N LYS A 446 -0.83 24.26 20.20
CA LYS A 446 -0.90 25.72 20.00
C LYS A 446 -0.51 26.15 18.59
N LEU A 447 0.49 25.51 17.98
CA LEU A 447 0.97 25.82 16.62
C LEU A 447 0.09 25.25 15.50
N SER A 448 -0.92 24.44 15.85
CA SER A 448 -1.86 23.82 14.91
C SER A 448 -3.25 24.46 14.92
N LYS A 449 -3.51 25.39 15.84
CA LYS A 449 -4.58 26.39 15.73
C LYS A 449 -4.11 27.54 14.87
#